data_AF-A0A6P1C0X5-F1
#
_entry.id   AF-A0A6P1C0X5-F1
#
_cell.length_a   1.000
_cell.length_b   1.000
_cell.length_c   1.000
_cell.angle_alpha   90.00
_cell.angle_beta   90.00
_cell.angle_gamma   90.00
#
_symmetry.space_group_name_H-M   'P 1'
#
loop_
_entity.id
_entity.type
_entity.pdbx_description
1 polymer ?
#
loop_
_entity_poly.entity_id
_entity_poly.type
_entity_poly.pdbx_seq_one_letter_code
_entity_poly.pdbx_strand_id
1 'polypeptide(L)'
;ADEIGYPVMIKASAGGGGKGMRIAHSKGEVAEGFNLAKAEAKSSFGDDRVFIEKFIVDPRHIEIQILGDKHGNVIYLGERECSIQRRNQKVIEEAPSPRLD
;
A
#
# COMPACT_ATOMS: atom_id res chain seq x y z
N ALA A 1 6.44 -13.08 -10.41
CA ALA A 1 5.70 -11.95 -11.02
C ALA A 1 4.90 -12.43 -12.22
N ASP A 2 5.47 -13.26 -13.10
CA ASP A 2 4.77 -13.89 -14.24
C ASP A 2 3.47 -14.60 -13.82
N GLU A 3 3.46 -15.29 -12.67
CA GLU A 3 2.24 -15.91 -12.10
C GLU A 3 1.18 -14.90 -11.61
N ILE A 4 1.60 -13.74 -11.09
CA ILE A 4 0.69 -12.67 -10.62
C ILE A 4 0.16 -11.85 -11.81
N GLY A 5 0.94 -11.76 -12.89
CA GLY A 5 0.69 -10.95 -14.06
C GLY A 5 1.04 -9.47 -13.85
N TYR A 6 1.67 -8.86 -14.86
CA TYR A 6 2.01 -7.44 -14.85
C TYR A 6 0.78 -6.52 -15.06
N PRO A 7 0.82 -5.25 -14.63
CA PRO A 7 1.83 -4.68 -13.73
C PRO A 7 1.74 -5.23 -12.31
N VAL A 8 2.87 -5.17 -11.58
CA VAL A 8 2.99 -5.55 -10.17
C VAL A 8 3.53 -4.40 -9.33
N MET A 9 3.22 -4.40 -8.05
CA MET A 9 3.75 -3.45 -7.07
C MET A 9 4.72 -4.18 -6.14
N ILE A 10 5.93 -3.63 -6.00
CA ILE A 10 6.98 -4.10 -5.09
C ILE A 10 6.92 -3.23 -3.83
N LYS A 11 6.87 -3.84 -2.65
CA LYS A 11 6.67 -3.12 -1.37
C LYS A 11 7.63 -3.60 -0.29
N ALA A 12 8.15 -2.66 0.49
CA ALA A 12 8.85 -2.93 1.73
C ALA A 12 7.90 -3.55 2.77
N SER A 13 8.32 -4.63 3.43
CA SER A 13 7.47 -5.35 4.41
C SER A 13 7.23 -4.53 5.68
N ALA A 14 8.24 -3.77 6.12
CA ALA A 14 8.15 -2.86 7.25
C ALA A 14 7.86 -1.41 6.82
N GLY A 15 7.49 -1.19 5.56
CA GLY A 15 7.31 0.14 4.99
C GLY A 15 6.06 0.87 5.47
N GLY A 16 6.09 2.20 5.40
CA GLY A 16 4.96 3.07 5.72
C GLY A 16 5.09 4.45 5.08
N GLY A 17 3.98 5.18 4.96
CA GLY A 17 3.97 6.57 4.48
C GLY A 17 4.37 6.75 3.00
N GLY A 18 4.12 5.75 2.15
CA GLY A 18 4.38 5.84 0.72
C GLY A 18 5.82 5.55 0.28
N LYS A 19 6.71 5.15 1.20
CA LYS A 19 8.12 4.85 0.91
C LYS A 19 8.37 3.38 0.64
N GLY A 20 9.39 3.07 -0.16
CA GLY A 20 9.78 1.69 -0.47
C GLY A 20 8.76 0.95 -1.34
N MET A 21 8.03 1.68 -2.20
CA MET A 21 7.04 1.13 -3.12
C MET A 21 7.39 1.48 -4.57
N ARG A 22 7.29 0.51 -5.47
CA ARG A 22 7.61 0.67 -6.90
C ARG A 22 6.70 -0.16 -7.78
N ILE A 23 6.22 0.44 -8.86
CA ILE A 23 5.44 -0.26 -9.88
C ILE A 23 6.41 -0.81 -10.92
N ALA A 24 6.19 -2.06 -11.35
CA ALA A 24 6.93 -2.68 -12.44
C ALA A 24 5.95 -3.24 -13.47
N HIS A 25 6.12 -2.85 -14.73
CA HIS A 25 5.33 -3.27 -15.88
C HIS A 25 5.96 -4.44 -16.63
N SER A 26 7.19 -4.81 -16.30
CA SER A 26 7.95 -5.86 -16.98
C SER A 26 8.88 -6.63 -16.04
N LYS A 27 9.42 -7.75 -16.51
CA LYS A 27 10.41 -8.56 -15.77
C LYS A 27 11.71 -7.79 -15.50
N GLY A 28 12.16 -6.96 -16.44
CA GLY A 28 13.33 -6.12 -16.26
C GLY A 28 13.12 -5.09 -15.15
N GLU A 29 11.98 -4.40 -15.17
CA GLU A 29 11.61 -3.44 -14.12
C GLU A 29 11.43 -4.08 -12.75
N VAL A 30 11.00 -5.35 -12.68
CA VAL A 30 10.96 -6.07 -11.40
C VAL A 30 12.36 -6.23 -10.81
N ALA A 31 13.34 -6.64 -11.62
CA ALA A 31 14.71 -6.82 -11.14
C ALA A 31 15.32 -5.51 -10.63
N GLU A 32 15.12 -4.41 -11.37
CA GLU A 32 15.58 -3.08 -10.97
C GLU A 32 14.83 -2.57 -9.71
N GLY A 33 13.50 -2.62 -9.75
CA GLY A 33 12.64 -2.14 -8.69
C GLY A 33 12.84 -2.90 -7.37
N PHE A 34 13.12 -4.21 -7.42
CA PHE A 34 13.37 -5.04 -6.25
C PHE A 34 14.63 -4.56 -5.49
N ASN A 35 15.75 -4.38 -6.20
CA ASN A 35 17.00 -3.95 -5.57
C ASN A 35 16.86 -2.58 -4.91
N LEU A 36 16.16 -1.67 -5.57
CA LEU A 36 16.01 -0.31 -5.09
C LEU A 36 14.98 -0.22 -3.94
N ALA A 37 13.88 -0.96 -4.00
CA ALA A 37 12.94 -1.06 -2.88
C ALA A 37 13.61 -1.69 -1.64
N LYS A 38 14.45 -2.71 -1.85
CA LYS A 38 15.24 -3.36 -0.80
C LYS A 38 16.22 -2.39 -0.13
N ALA A 39 16.94 -1.59 -0.92
CA ALA A 39 17.87 -0.59 -0.40
C ALA A 39 17.16 0.52 0.39
N GLU A 40 16.03 1.03 -0.13
CA GLU A 40 15.21 2.04 0.55
C GLU A 40 14.58 1.50 1.84
N ALA A 41 14.14 0.24 1.83
CA ALA A 41 13.61 -0.42 3.01
C ALA A 41 14.66 -0.53 4.12
N LYS A 42 15.88 -0.97 3.76
CA LYS A 42 16.99 -1.08 4.72
C LYS A 42 17.36 0.27 5.32
N SER A 43 17.46 1.32 4.49
CA SER A 43 17.87 2.64 4.95
C SER A 43 16.78 3.37 5.76
N SER A 44 15.50 3.16 5.43
CA SER A 44 14.39 3.85 6.08
C SER A 44 13.85 3.12 7.31
N PHE A 45 13.87 1.79 7.32
CA PHE A 45 13.18 0.96 8.31
C PHE A 45 14.08 -0.09 8.98
N GLY A 46 15.35 -0.21 8.58
CA GLY A 46 16.29 -1.20 9.13
C GLY A 46 16.05 -2.65 8.67
N ASP A 47 14.98 -2.89 7.92
CA ASP A 47 14.51 -4.18 7.41
C ASP A 47 14.51 -4.16 5.87
N ASP A 48 15.18 -5.13 5.25
CA ASP A 48 15.37 -5.23 3.80
C ASP A 48 14.40 -6.21 3.13
N ARG A 49 13.43 -6.75 3.86
CA ARG A 49 12.43 -7.67 3.30
C ARG A 49 11.44 -6.92 2.43
N VAL A 50 11.22 -7.43 1.23
CA VAL A 50 10.26 -6.91 0.27
C VAL A 50 9.33 -8.02 -0.23
N PHE A 51 8.12 -7.65 -0.65
CA PHE A 51 7.16 -8.56 -1.28
C PHE A 51 6.59 -7.93 -2.55
N ILE A 52 5.91 -8.76 -3.35
CA ILE A 52 5.29 -8.35 -4.62
C ILE A 52 3.80 -8.65 -4.55
N GLU A 53 2.98 -7.68 -4.93
CA GLU A 53 1.53 -7.81 -5.07
C GLU A 53 1.07 -7.39 -6.48
N LYS A 54 -0.15 -7.78 -6.86
CA LYS A 54 -0.76 -7.28 -8.10
C LYS A 54 -0.95 -5.77 -7.99
N PHE A 55 -0.52 -5.02 -9.01
CA PHE A 55 -0.88 -3.61 -9.09
C PHE A 55 -2.29 -3.47 -9.66
N ILE A 56 -3.17 -2.84 -8.88
CA ILE A 56 -4.52 -2.49 -9.32
C ILE A 56 -4.45 -1.11 -9.97
N VAL A 57 -4.94 -1.01 -11.21
CA VAL A 57 -4.98 0.24 -11.96
C VAL A 57 -6.21 1.04 -11.53
N ASP A 58 -6.03 2.34 -11.35
CA ASP A 58 -7.05 3.28 -10.87
C ASP A 58 -7.82 2.80 -9.61
N PRO A 59 -7.11 2.37 -8.54
CA PRO A 59 -7.75 1.86 -7.35
C PRO A 59 -8.34 3.01 -6.54
N ARG A 60 -9.35 2.68 -5.73
CA ARG A 60 -9.75 3.52 -4.60
C ARG A 60 -9.07 3.04 -3.33
N HIS A 61 -8.68 3.97 -2.47
CA HIS A 61 -8.13 3.68 -1.16
C HIS A 61 -9.22 3.94 -0.10
N ILE A 62 -9.95 2.88 0.23
CA ILE A 62 -10.93 2.89 1.31
C ILE A 62 -10.32 2.24 2.55
N GLU A 63 -10.49 2.87 3.71
CA GLU A 63 -10.04 2.31 4.98
C GLU A 63 -11.14 2.35 6.05
N ILE A 64 -11.18 1.33 6.91
CA ILE A 64 -12.21 1.17 7.95
C ILE A 64 -11.59 1.46 9.31
N GLN A 65 -12.23 2.32 10.10
CA GLN A 65 -11.82 2.57 11.47
C GLN A 65 -12.32 1.46 12.39
N ILE A 66 -11.43 0.84 13.16
CA ILE A 66 -11.75 -0.18 14.16
C ILE A 66 -11.38 0.32 15.55
N LEU A 67 -12.20 0.00 16.56
CA LEU A 67 -11.88 0.17 17.98
C LEU A 67 -12.14 -1.16 18.71
N GLY A 68 -11.15 -1.63 19.47
CA GLY A 68 -11.27 -2.85 20.26
C GLY A 68 -10.75 -2.66 21.68
N ASP A 69 -11.36 -3.37 22.64
CA ASP A 69 -10.94 -3.35 24.05
C ASP A 69 -10.40 -4.72 24.52
N LYS A 70 -9.92 -4.76 25.77
CA LYS A 70 -9.37 -5.99 26.40
C LYS A 70 -10.44 -6.97 26.88
N HIS A 71 -11.72 -6.61 26.80
CA HIS A 71 -12.85 -7.43 27.21
C HIS A 71 -13.47 -8.19 26.03
N GLY A 72 -12.88 -8.07 24.84
CA GLY A 72 -13.32 -8.74 23.63
C GLY A 72 -14.35 -7.95 22.81
N ASN A 73 -14.63 -6.70 23.17
CA ASN A 73 -15.50 -5.85 22.36
C ASN A 73 -14.70 -5.30 21.18
N VAL A 74 -15.31 -5.33 19.99
CA VAL A 74 -14.76 -4.74 18.76
C VAL A 74 -15.89 -4.06 18.00
N ILE A 75 -15.68 -2.81 17.61
CA ILE A 75 -16.62 -2.03 16.78
C ILE A 75 -15.89 -1.46 15.57
N TYR A 76 -16.64 -1.18 14.51
CA TYR A 76 -16.17 -0.36 13.39
C TYR A 76 -16.86 1.02 13.45
N LEU A 77 -16.13 2.07 13.07
CA LEU A 77 -16.57 3.46 13.09
C LEU A 77 -16.62 4.02 11.66
N GLY A 78 -17.37 3.31 10.80
CA GLY A 78 -17.44 3.62 9.37
C GLY A 78 -16.09 3.57 8.66
N GLU A 79 -16.06 4.15 7.47
CA GLU A 79 -14.93 4.17 6.57
C GLU A 79 -14.49 5.59 6.21
N ARG A 80 -13.29 5.67 5.62
CA ARG A 80 -12.73 6.88 5.04
C ARG A 80 -12.36 6.64 3.59
N GLU A 81 -12.64 7.64 2.77
CA GLU A 81 -12.16 7.75 1.41
C GLU A 81 -10.82 8.50 1.40
N CYS A 82 -9.75 7.82 0.98
CA CYS A 82 -8.39 8.35 0.96
C CYS A 82 -7.72 8.24 -0.42
N SER A 83 -8.49 8.13 -1.50
CA SER A 83 -7.98 7.95 -2.87
C SER A 83 -7.26 9.19 -3.42
N ILE A 84 -7.49 10.37 -2.84
CA ILE A 84 -6.79 11.59 -3.26
C ILE A 84 -5.38 11.56 -2.67
N GLN A 85 -4.45 11.09 -3.50
CA GLN A 85 -3.06 10.86 -3.13
C GLN A 85 -2.10 11.49 -4.12
N ARG A 86 -0.91 11.85 -3.63
CA ARG A 86 0.23 12.23 -4.46
C ARG A 86 1.40 11.33 -4.11
N ARG A 87 1.93 10.58 -5.09
CA ARG A 87 3.03 9.61 -4.88
C ARG A 87 2.75 8.64 -3.72
N ASN A 88 1.53 8.06 -3.70
CA ASN A 88 1.08 7.10 -2.69
C ASN A 88 1.06 7.64 -1.24
N GLN A 89 1.03 8.96 -1.08
CA GLN A 89 0.80 9.64 0.19
C GLN A 89 -0.58 10.32 0.13
N LYS A 90 -1.37 10.15 1.18
CA LYS A 90 -2.69 10.77 1.29
C LYS A 90 -2.56 12.29 1.35
N VAL A 91 -3.45 12.98 0.65
CA VAL A 91 -3.47 14.44 0.55
C VAL A 91 -4.79 15.00 1.07
N ILE A 92 -5.90 14.35 0.71
CA ILE A 92 -7.23 14.66 1.23
C ILE A 92 -7.88 13.35 1.66
N GLU A 93 -8.50 13.36 2.83
CA GLU A 93 -9.32 12.28 3.34
C GLU A 93 -10.73 12.77 3.66
N GLU A 94 -11.74 11.98 3.34
CA GLU A 94 -13.16 12.27 3.57
C GLU A 94 -13.83 11.12 4.34
N ALA A 95 -14.89 11.41 5.10
CA ALA A 95 -15.67 10.43 5.87
C ALA A 95 -17.15 10.83 5.98
N PRO A 96 -18.12 9.95 5.66
CA PRO A 96 -17.96 8.65 5.00
C PRO A 96 -17.51 8.80 3.55
N SER A 97 -17.28 7.68 2.85
CA SER A 97 -16.97 7.69 1.42
C SER A 97 -18.20 8.14 0.61
N PRO A 98 -18.10 9.17 -0.23
CA PRO A 98 -19.25 9.71 -0.97
C PRO A 98 -19.73 8.81 -2.13
N ARG A 99 -19.15 7.62 -2.31
CA ARG A 99 -19.49 6.69 -3.40
C ARG A 99 -19.44 5.23 -2.96
N LEU A 100 -19.80 4.95 -1.70
CA LEU A 100 -20.10 3.58 -1.26
C LEU A 100 -21.62 3.33 -1.13
N ASP A 101 -22.43 4.32 -1.51
CA ASP A 101 -23.88 4.22 -1.67
C ASP A 101 -24.28 3.93 -3.14
#